data_AF-A0A2E1TII8-F1
#
_entry.id   AF-A0A2E1TII8-F1
#
_cell.length_a   1.000
_cell.length_b   1.000
_cell.length_c   1.000
_cell.angle_alpha   90.00
_cell.angle_beta   90.00
_cell.angle_gamma   90.00
#
_symmetry.space_group_name_H-M   'P 1'
#
loop_
_entity.id
_entity.type
_entity.pdbx_description
1 polymer ?
#
loop_
_entity_poly.entity_id
_entity_poly.type
_entity_poly.pdbx_seq_one_letter_code
_entity_poly.pdbx_strand_id
1 'polypeptide(L)'
;MKSRSDESQDDVLLDFKELFEVILKRKVWLVVCTGLGAVFSVFYSLSIPNTYSSETLLASKNNTQDRLSEIAGSYAGLAQMAGISLGSDVGNDDYYILATMNSREFFKKYFFTDVDLMIELLAVTEWDSETNSYSYNESIRNQLLEASNDGVGFGEAGFALNEAYRNFRGKYSVNQQQYSNFVLVSIQHLSPFVAQKWVERIVSSIDSEIRNRDIKKAESSIKFLNEQLGKNSLVSLNSVFGRLIEDQTRTLMLAYADSDYVFDMIEPPIVNIVKVSPKRAVICMWITGLSFLFSLFLILCQHAYIKNKSTSQ
;
A
#
# COMPACT_ATOMS: atom_id res chain seq x y z
N MET A 1 -47.19 -48.31 39.20
CA MET A 1 -46.49 -48.21 40.49
C MET A 1 -45.00 -48.38 40.21
N LYS A 2 -44.25 -47.29 40.39
CA LYS A 2 -42.79 -47.21 40.57
C LYS A 2 -41.86 -47.52 39.38
N SER A 3 -41.42 -46.42 38.77
CA SER A 3 -40.06 -46.08 38.30
C SER A 3 -39.24 -47.15 37.58
N ARG A 4 -39.02 -46.92 36.30
CA ARG A 4 -37.72 -47.16 35.67
C ARG A 4 -37.34 -45.90 34.89
N SER A 5 -37.01 -44.88 35.69
CA SER A 5 -36.41 -43.62 35.26
C SER A 5 -34.97 -43.86 34.82
N ASP A 6 -34.60 -43.19 33.73
CA ASP A 6 -33.25 -42.70 33.42
C ASP A 6 -32.09 -43.66 33.68
N GLU A 7 -31.83 -44.53 32.72
CA GLU A 7 -30.48 -45.02 32.48
C GLU A 7 -30.21 -44.91 30.98
N SER A 8 -29.02 -44.41 30.64
CA SER A 8 -28.43 -44.28 29.29
C SER A 8 -28.57 -42.94 28.55
N GLN A 9 -28.21 -41.81 29.19
CA GLN A 9 -27.78 -40.61 28.46
C GLN A 9 -26.48 -39.94 28.95
N ASP A 10 -25.73 -40.55 29.87
CA ASP A 10 -24.54 -39.91 30.47
C ASP A 10 -23.17 -40.38 29.93
N ASP A 11 -23.10 -41.35 29.01
CA ASP A 11 -21.81 -41.93 28.57
C ASP A 11 -21.07 -41.13 27.47
N VAL A 12 -21.59 -39.97 27.04
CA VAL A 12 -20.98 -39.14 25.97
C VAL A 12 -20.71 -37.69 26.43
N LEU A 13 -20.90 -37.38 27.71
CA LEU A 13 -20.43 -36.11 28.26
C LEU A 13 -18.96 -36.28 28.63
N LEU A 14 -18.06 -35.79 27.78
CA LEU A 14 -16.66 -35.56 28.13
C LEU A 14 -16.62 -34.81 29.48
N ASP A 15 -16.29 -35.50 30.56
CA ASP A 15 -16.25 -34.90 31.89
C ASP A 15 -15.12 -33.86 31.91
N PHE A 16 -15.49 -32.57 31.92
CA PHE A 16 -14.55 -31.45 31.96
C PHE A 16 -13.58 -31.57 33.14
N LYS A 17 -13.98 -32.25 34.21
CA LYS A 17 -13.15 -32.53 35.37
C LYS A 17 -12.03 -33.52 35.08
N GLU A 18 -12.29 -34.60 34.33
CA GLU A 18 -11.28 -35.58 33.91
C GLU A 18 -10.21 -34.92 33.04
N LEU A 19 -10.62 -34.06 32.10
CA LEU A 19 -9.70 -33.29 31.25
C LEU A 19 -8.81 -32.34 32.06
N PHE A 20 -9.37 -31.64 33.04
CA PHE A 20 -8.61 -30.72 33.89
C PHE A 20 -7.57 -31.47 34.75
N GLU A 21 -7.92 -32.64 35.29
CA GLU A 21 -6.98 -33.47 36.05
C GLU A 21 -5.84 -34.00 35.18
N VAL A 22 -6.12 -34.41 33.94
CA VAL A 22 -5.09 -34.87 32.98
C VAL A 22 -4.09 -33.75 32.68
N ILE A 23 -4.58 -32.53 32.46
CA ILE A 23 -3.74 -31.36 32.21
C ILE A 23 -2.88 -31.05 33.45
N LEU A 24 -3.47 -31.05 34.65
CA LEU A 24 -2.74 -30.80 35.89
C LEU A 24 -1.65 -31.83 36.17
N LYS A 25 -1.89 -33.11 35.87
CA LYS A 25 -0.88 -34.19 36.01
C LYS A 25 0.30 -34.01 35.06
N ARG A 26 0.08 -33.41 33.89
CA ARG A 26 1.11 -33.18 32.85
C ARG A 26 1.56 -31.71 32.75
N LYS A 27 1.31 -30.90 33.78
CA LYS A 27 1.62 -29.46 33.79
C LYS A 27 3.09 -29.13 33.48
N VAL A 28 4.03 -29.96 33.91
CA VAL A 28 5.47 -29.75 33.65
C VAL A 28 5.77 -29.86 32.16
N TRP A 29 5.18 -30.86 31.48
CA TRP A 29 5.35 -31.05 30.04
C TRP A 29 4.73 -29.89 29.26
N LEU A 30 3.56 -29.42 29.68
CA LEU A 30 2.91 -28.23 29.11
C LEU A 30 3.80 -26.99 29.21
N VAL A 31 4.34 -26.72 30.40
CA VAL A 31 5.20 -25.56 30.67
C VAL A 31 6.49 -25.65 29.84
N VAL A 32 7.10 -26.83 29.72
CA VAL A 32 8.33 -27.02 28.92
C VAL A 32 8.07 -26.75 27.44
N CYS A 33 7.03 -27.33 26.84
CA CYS A 33 6.71 -27.11 25.42
C CYS A 33 6.37 -25.64 25.13
N THR A 34 5.56 -25.02 25.99
CA THR A 34 5.19 -23.61 25.84
C THR A 34 6.40 -22.69 26.04
N GLY A 35 7.27 -23.02 26.99
CA GLY A 35 8.51 -22.30 27.25
C GLY A 35 9.49 -22.36 26.08
N LEU A 36 9.67 -23.52 25.44
CA LEU A 36 10.47 -23.65 24.22
C LEU A 36 9.90 -22.80 23.08
N GLY A 37 8.58 -22.81 22.90
CA GLY A 37 7.90 -21.96 21.94
C GLY A 37 8.12 -20.46 22.21
N ALA A 38 8.15 -20.05 23.48
CA ALA A 38 8.44 -18.67 23.89
C ALA A 38 9.90 -18.26 23.60
N VAL A 39 10.87 -19.11 23.89
CA VAL A 39 12.28 -18.83 23.57
C VAL A 39 12.47 -18.72 22.05
N PHE A 40 11.88 -19.66 21.30
CA PHE A 40 11.92 -19.66 19.85
C PHE A 40 11.27 -18.39 19.25
N SER A 41 10.13 -17.96 19.80
CA SER A 41 9.42 -16.78 19.29
C SER A 41 10.22 -15.50 19.49
N VAL A 42 10.88 -15.34 20.65
CA VAL A 42 11.76 -14.20 20.91
C VAL A 42 12.94 -14.20 19.95
N PHE A 43 13.61 -15.34 19.79
CA PHE A 43 14.75 -15.46 18.87
C PHE A 43 14.34 -15.12 17.44
N TYR A 44 13.27 -15.75 16.94
CA TYR A 44 12.74 -15.50 15.60
C TYR A 44 12.33 -14.03 15.40
N SER A 45 11.67 -13.42 16.37
CA SER A 45 11.24 -12.03 16.29
C SER A 45 12.41 -11.03 16.33
N LEU A 46 13.55 -11.40 16.89
CA LEU A 46 14.77 -10.58 16.90
C LEU A 46 15.55 -10.70 15.60
N SER A 47 15.46 -11.83 14.89
CA SER A 47 16.10 -12.02 13.58
C SER A 47 15.48 -11.22 12.43
N ILE A 48 14.26 -10.69 12.60
CA ILE A 48 13.60 -9.87 11.58
C ILE A 48 14.02 -8.40 11.76
N PRO A 49 14.57 -7.75 10.72
CA PRO A 49 15.02 -6.36 10.81
C PRO A 49 13.84 -5.41 11.01
N ASN A 50 14.10 -4.28 11.68
CA ASN A 50 13.09 -3.25 11.88
C ASN A 50 12.85 -2.49 10.57
N THR A 51 11.61 -2.15 10.30
CA THR A 51 11.23 -1.25 9.21
C THR A 51 10.53 0.00 9.74
N TYR A 52 10.73 1.09 9.04
CA TYR A 52 10.24 2.44 9.33
C TYR A 52 9.31 2.88 8.21
N SER A 53 8.31 3.71 8.52
CA SER A 53 7.34 4.23 7.55
C SER A 53 7.51 5.73 7.43
N SER A 54 7.54 6.25 6.21
CA SER A 54 7.31 7.67 5.96
C SER A 54 5.96 7.83 5.28
N GLU A 55 5.22 8.85 5.70
CA GLU A 55 3.86 9.11 5.25
C GLU A 55 3.67 10.59 4.96
N THR A 56 2.85 10.92 3.98
CA THR A 56 2.47 12.29 3.64
C THR A 56 0.96 12.34 3.39
N LEU A 57 0.34 13.41 3.85
CA LEU A 57 -1.07 13.69 3.64
C LEU A 57 -1.20 14.79 2.58
N LEU A 58 -1.93 14.47 1.51
CA LEU A 58 -2.11 15.32 0.34
C LEU A 58 -3.59 15.66 0.17
N ALA A 59 -3.90 16.89 -0.24
CA ALA A 59 -5.22 17.27 -0.73
C ALA A 59 -5.22 17.34 -2.25
N SER A 60 -6.18 16.68 -2.91
CA SER A 60 -6.32 16.81 -4.36
C SER A 60 -6.70 18.24 -4.75
N LYS A 61 -5.93 18.85 -5.67
CA LYS A 61 -6.28 20.14 -6.29
C LYS A 61 -7.28 20.00 -7.42
N ASN A 62 -7.67 18.79 -7.78
CA ASN A 62 -8.76 18.57 -8.73
C ASN A 62 -10.10 18.91 -8.05
N ASN A 63 -10.31 20.19 -7.77
CA ASN A 63 -11.59 20.74 -7.36
C ASN A 63 -12.53 20.71 -8.56
N THR A 64 -13.04 19.51 -8.87
CA THR A 64 -14.20 19.34 -9.75
C THR A 64 -15.37 20.15 -9.20
N GLN A 65 -15.41 20.38 -7.88
CA GLN A 65 -16.45 21.15 -7.19
C GLN A 65 -16.41 22.66 -7.51
N ASP A 66 -15.24 23.27 -7.72
CA ASP A 66 -15.15 24.67 -8.16
C ASP A 66 -15.52 24.80 -9.65
N ARG A 67 -15.05 23.88 -10.50
CA ARG A 67 -15.41 23.86 -11.94
C ARG A 67 -16.91 23.56 -12.14
N LEU A 68 -17.50 22.67 -11.34
CA LEU A 68 -18.95 22.41 -11.34
C LEU A 68 -19.74 23.59 -10.80
N SER A 69 -19.24 24.32 -9.80
CA SER A 69 -19.92 25.53 -9.29
C SER A 69 -19.90 26.66 -10.34
N GLU A 70 -18.81 26.79 -11.10
CA GLU A 70 -18.67 27.74 -12.20
C GLU A 70 -19.54 27.37 -13.41
N ILE A 71 -19.62 26.09 -13.77
CA ILE A 71 -20.48 25.55 -14.85
C ILE A 71 -21.96 25.54 -14.43
N ALA A 72 -22.28 25.16 -13.19
CA ALA A 72 -23.64 25.23 -12.66
C ALA A 72 -24.10 26.69 -12.56
N GLY A 73 -23.25 27.62 -12.14
CA GLY A 73 -23.61 29.05 -12.13
C GLY A 73 -23.97 29.60 -13.51
N SER A 74 -23.32 29.11 -14.58
CA SER A 74 -23.50 29.59 -15.94
C SER A 74 -24.52 28.80 -16.78
N TYR A 75 -24.83 27.55 -16.41
CA TYR A 75 -25.72 26.66 -17.17
C TYR A 75 -26.84 25.97 -16.35
N ALA A 76 -26.94 26.17 -15.03
CA ALA A 76 -28.00 25.57 -14.20
C ALA A 76 -29.40 25.93 -14.68
N GLY A 77 -29.60 27.15 -15.19
CA GLY A 77 -30.90 27.57 -15.75
C GLY A 77 -31.33 26.79 -16.99
N LEU A 78 -30.38 26.31 -17.80
CA LEU A 78 -30.67 25.55 -19.03
C LEU A 78 -30.77 24.04 -18.76
N ALA A 79 -29.94 23.51 -17.87
CA ALA A 79 -29.96 22.09 -17.49
C ALA A 79 -31.26 21.68 -16.76
N GLN A 80 -31.78 22.57 -15.91
CA GLN A 80 -33.01 22.34 -15.14
C GLN A 80 -34.26 22.37 -16.04
N MET A 81 -34.25 23.15 -17.14
CA MET A 81 -35.32 23.16 -18.14
C MET A 81 -35.36 21.91 -19.03
N ALA A 82 -34.23 21.22 -19.20
CA ALA A 82 -34.13 20.03 -20.03
C ALA A 82 -34.36 18.71 -19.25
N GLY A 83 -34.56 18.78 -17.93
CA GLY A 83 -34.79 17.59 -17.08
C GLY A 83 -33.55 16.70 -16.93
N ILE A 84 -32.36 17.23 -17.22
CA ILE A 84 -31.11 16.46 -17.19
C ILE A 84 -30.48 16.65 -15.82
N SER A 85 -30.49 15.61 -14.99
CA SER A 85 -29.65 15.56 -13.80
C SER A 85 -28.20 15.48 -14.25
N LEU A 86 -27.40 16.52 -14.04
CA LEU A 86 -25.95 16.37 -14.09
C LEU A 86 -25.55 15.44 -12.94
N GLY A 87 -25.44 14.16 -13.26
CA GLY A 87 -24.84 13.16 -12.38
C GLY A 87 -23.44 13.62 -12.04
N SER A 88 -23.15 13.70 -10.75
CA SER A 88 -21.84 14.02 -10.19
C SER A 88 -20.85 12.91 -10.56
N ASP A 89 -20.24 12.97 -11.75
CA ASP A 89 -19.04 12.17 -12.08
C ASP A 89 -17.77 12.81 -11.46
N VAL A 90 -17.94 13.28 -10.21
CA VAL A 90 -16.92 13.87 -9.36
C VAL A 90 -16.06 12.71 -8.86
N GLY A 91 -14.91 12.49 -9.49
CA GLY A 91 -13.94 11.50 -9.02
C GLY A 91 -13.03 10.90 -10.09
N ASN A 92 -13.35 11.05 -11.39
CA ASN A 92 -12.63 10.31 -12.43
C ASN A 92 -11.13 10.67 -12.54
N ASP A 93 -10.79 11.95 -12.36
CA ASP A 93 -9.39 12.41 -12.43
C ASP A 93 -8.55 11.96 -11.22
N ASP A 94 -9.11 11.97 -10.01
CA ASP A 94 -8.42 11.48 -8.81
C ASP A 94 -8.20 9.96 -8.89
N TYR A 95 -9.20 9.20 -9.33
CA TYR A 95 -9.03 7.77 -9.56
C TYR A 95 -7.99 7.49 -10.65
N TYR A 96 -7.93 8.29 -11.70
CA TYR A 96 -6.89 8.19 -12.72
C TYR A 96 -5.49 8.44 -12.15
N ILE A 97 -5.33 9.46 -11.31
CA ILE A 97 -4.03 9.77 -10.66
C ILE A 97 -3.62 8.63 -9.74
N LEU A 98 -4.53 8.17 -8.88
CA LEU A 98 -4.29 7.03 -7.98
C LEU A 98 -3.96 5.76 -8.76
N ALA A 99 -4.66 5.48 -9.85
CA ALA A 99 -4.37 4.36 -10.75
C ALA A 99 -2.99 4.51 -11.41
N THR A 100 -2.60 5.72 -11.78
CA THR A 100 -1.29 6.04 -12.36
C THR A 100 -0.18 5.78 -11.34
N MET A 101 -0.32 6.27 -10.10
CA MET A 101 0.61 6.01 -9.00
C MET A 101 0.74 4.52 -8.66
N ASN A 102 -0.34 3.76 -8.87
CA ASN A 102 -0.39 2.31 -8.69
C ASN A 102 0.00 1.53 -9.96
N SER A 103 0.42 2.19 -11.04
CA SER A 103 0.70 1.51 -12.30
C SER A 103 2.13 0.96 -12.37
N ARG A 104 2.31 -0.11 -13.14
CA ARG A 104 3.65 -0.65 -13.43
C ARG A 104 4.48 0.31 -14.27
N GLU A 105 3.86 1.07 -15.17
CA GLU A 105 4.55 2.05 -16.01
C GLU A 105 5.13 3.20 -15.17
N PHE A 106 4.39 3.69 -14.17
CA PHE A 106 4.90 4.68 -13.22
C PHE A 106 6.13 4.15 -12.47
N PHE A 107 6.04 2.95 -11.88
CA PHE A 107 7.19 2.32 -11.24
C PHE A 107 8.37 2.13 -12.20
N LYS A 108 8.10 1.65 -13.42
CA LYS A 108 9.12 1.43 -14.44
C LYS A 108 9.88 2.72 -14.77
N LYS A 109 9.14 3.80 -14.99
CA LYS A 109 9.69 5.09 -15.43
C LYS A 109 10.48 5.82 -14.35
N TYR A 110 10.01 5.78 -13.10
CA TYR A 110 10.56 6.61 -12.02
C TYR A 110 11.45 5.87 -11.02
N PHE A 111 11.35 4.54 -10.94
CA PHE A 111 12.08 3.71 -9.97
C PHE A 111 12.94 2.66 -10.66
N PHE A 112 12.36 1.86 -11.56
CA PHE A 112 13.06 0.70 -12.12
C PHE A 112 14.25 1.09 -13.00
N THR A 113 14.25 2.27 -13.61
CA THR A 113 15.37 2.77 -14.44
C THR A 113 16.51 3.37 -13.62
N ASP A 114 16.33 3.55 -12.32
CA ASP A 114 17.30 4.19 -11.43
C ASP A 114 18.04 3.13 -10.60
N VAL A 115 19.35 3.06 -10.81
CA VAL A 115 20.24 2.06 -10.19
C VAL A 115 20.25 2.19 -8.68
N ASP A 116 20.34 3.43 -8.17
CA ASP A 116 20.43 3.68 -6.73
C ASP A 116 19.14 3.23 -6.04
N LEU A 117 17.98 3.50 -6.67
CA LEU A 117 16.68 3.03 -6.17
C LEU A 117 16.54 1.52 -6.23
N MET A 118 17.08 0.86 -7.27
CA MET A 118 17.08 -0.60 -7.35
C MET A 118 17.96 -1.25 -6.28
N ILE A 119 19.12 -0.66 -6.00
CA ILE A 119 20.00 -1.09 -4.91
C ILE A 119 19.29 -0.89 -3.56
N GLU A 120 18.67 0.28 -3.33
CA GLU A 120 17.89 0.56 -2.13
C GLU A 120 16.71 -0.43 -1.98
N LEU A 121 16.03 -0.80 -3.07
CA LEU A 121 14.89 -1.71 -3.06
C LEU A 121 15.26 -3.18 -2.81
N LEU A 122 16.34 -3.66 -3.44
CA LEU A 122 16.63 -5.10 -3.56
C LEU A 122 17.88 -5.54 -2.79
N ALA A 123 18.86 -4.67 -2.62
CA ALA A 123 20.15 -5.04 -2.05
C ALA A 123 20.30 -4.68 -0.57
N VAL A 124 19.54 -3.72 -0.03
CA VAL A 124 19.67 -3.32 1.39
C VAL A 124 19.16 -4.45 2.30
N THR A 125 20.03 -4.93 3.19
CA THR A 125 19.72 -5.99 4.16
C THR A 125 19.53 -5.43 5.56
N GLU A 126 20.36 -4.48 5.97
CA GLU A 126 20.32 -3.85 7.30
C GLU A 126 20.65 -2.37 7.21
N TRP A 127 20.16 -1.61 8.19
CA TRP A 127 20.46 -0.20 8.39
C TRP A 127 20.94 0.02 9.82
N ASP A 128 22.06 0.71 9.95
CA ASP A 128 22.67 1.06 11.22
C ASP A 128 22.30 2.51 11.60
N SER A 129 21.64 2.66 12.74
CA SER A 129 21.15 3.97 13.20
C SER A 129 22.23 4.88 13.76
N GLU A 130 23.37 4.35 14.21
CA GLU A 130 24.45 5.12 14.82
C GLU A 130 25.34 5.77 13.75
N THR A 131 25.60 5.02 12.68
CA THR A 131 26.48 5.43 11.57
C THR A 131 25.71 5.95 10.35
N ASN A 132 24.38 5.79 10.34
CA ASN A 132 23.51 6.03 9.19
C ASN A 132 24.02 5.34 7.91
N SER A 133 24.51 4.10 8.08
CA SER A 133 25.07 3.30 7.00
C SER A 133 24.20 2.09 6.69
N TYR A 134 24.39 1.54 5.49
CA TYR A 134 23.61 0.44 4.97
C TYR A 134 24.50 -0.76 4.77
N SER A 135 24.03 -1.92 5.20
CA SER A 135 24.59 -3.21 4.76
C SER A 135 23.84 -3.69 3.54
N TYR A 136 24.59 -4.21 2.57
CA TYR A 136 24.05 -4.66 1.30
C TYR A 136 24.34 -6.14 1.08
N ASN A 137 23.44 -6.80 0.35
CA ASN A 137 23.77 -8.01 -0.35
C ASN A 137 24.70 -7.65 -1.52
N GLU A 138 26.00 -7.87 -1.29
CA GLU A 138 27.07 -7.59 -2.24
C GLU A 138 26.85 -8.22 -3.62
N SER A 139 26.31 -9.44 -3.66
CA SER A 139 26.03 -10.13 -4.93
C SER A 139 24.98 -9.38 -5.75
N ILE A 140 23.87 -8.97 -5.11
CA ILE A 140 22.78 -8.25 -5.79
C ILE A 140 23.24 -6.84 -6.18
N ARG A 141 23.96 -6.15 -5.28
CA ARG A 141 24.46 -4.80 -5.52
C ARG A 141 25.41 -4.77 -6.71
N ASN A 142 26.39 -5.67 -6.75
CA ASN A 142 27.39 -5.69 -7.83
C ASN A 142 26.73 -6.04 -9.16
N GLN A 143 25.79 -6.98 -9.19
CA GLN A 143 25.04 -7.32 -10.40
C GLN A 143 24.21 -6.14 -10.94
N LEU A 144 23.61 -5.32 -10.07
CA LEU A 144 22.88 -4.10 -10.46
C LEU A 144 23.83 -3.01 -11.00
N LEU A 145 25.00 -2.84 -10.39
CA LEU A 145 26.02 -1.89 -10.85
C LEU A 145 26.61 -2.29 -12.20
N GLU A 146 26.92 -3.57 -12.38
CA GLU A 146 27.41 -4.13 -13.66
C GLU A 146 26.38 -3.93 -14.76
N ALA A 147 25.11 -4.28 -14.52
CA ALA A 147 24.03 -4.07 -15.47
C ALA A 147 23.94 -2.61 -15.93
N SER A 148 24.05 -1.67 -14.98
CA SER A 148 24.05 -0.25 -15.29
C SER A 148 25.28 0.19 -16.11
N ASN A 149 26.47 -0.29 -15.76
CA ASN A 149 27.71 0.10 -16.42
C ASN A 149 27.78 -0.43 -17.85
N ASP A 150 27.24 -1.62 -18.08
CA ASP A 150 27.18 -2.27 -19.39
C ASP A 150 26.02 -1.74 -20.26
N GLY A 151 25.17 -0.87 -19.71
CA GLY A 151 23.99 -0.33 -20.39
C GLY A 151 22.91 -1.38 -20.63
N VAL A 152 22.97 -2.50 -19.92
CA VAL A 152 22.03 -3.61 -20.01
C VAL A 152 20.82 -3.29 -19.13
N GLY A 153 19.61 -3.46 -19.67
CA GLY A 153 18.40 -3.25 -18.88
C GLY A 153 18.34 -4.25 -17.71
N PHE A 154 17.89 -3.81 -16.52
CA PHE A 154 17.85 -4.69 -15.34
C PHE A 154 17.07 -6.00 -15.54
N GLY A 155 16.08 -6.00 -16.44
CA GLY A 155 15.35 -7.21 -16.83
C GLY A 155 16.25 -8.29 -17.48
N GLU A 156 17.24 -7.88 -18.27
CA GLU A 156 18.22 -8.76 -18.90
C GLU A 156 19.30 -9.20 -17.90
N ALA A 157 19.60 -8.36 -16.92
CA ALA A 157 20.48 -8.69 -15.80
C ALA A 157 19.86 -9.65 -14.77
N GLY A 158 18.65 -10.18 -15.02
CA GLY A 158 17.97 -11.14 -14.16
C GLY A 158 16.99 -10.52 -13.16
N PHE A 159 16.83 -9.20 -13.12
CA PHE A 159 15.88 -8.50 -12.26
C PHE A 159 14.59 -8.19 -13.02
N ALA A 160 13.64 -9.13 -12.99
CA ALA A 160 12.37 -8.97 -13.70
C ALA A 160 11.56 -7.78 -13.14
N LEU A 161 11.07 -6.91 -14.03
CA LEU A 161 10.23 -5.75 -13.69
C LEU A 161 9.06 -6.12 -12.77
N ASN A 162 8.40 -7.25 -13.04
CA ASN A 162 7.24 -7.71 -12.27
C ASN A 162 7.60 -8.09 -10.83
N GLU A 163 8.78 -8.68 -10.63
CA GLU A 163 9.25 -9.06 -9.30
C GLU A 163 9.66 -7.83 -8.48
N ALA A 164 10.43 -6.92 -9.09
CA ALA A 164 10.78 -5.64 -8.49
C ALA A 164 9.53 -4.83 -8.12
N TYR A 165 8.54 -4.78 -9.03
CA TYR A 165 7.27 -4.12 -8.78
C TYR A 165 6.50 -4.77 -7.62
N ARG A 166 6.49 -6.11 -7.51
CA ARG A 166 5.83 -6.80 -6.39
C ARG A 166 6.49 -6.46 -5.06
N ASN A 167 7.82 -6.40 -5.00
CA ASN A 167 8.57 -5.98 -3.81
C ASN A 167 8.26 -4.53 -3.44
N PHE A 168 8.21 -3.63 -4.42
CA PHE A 168 7.80 -2.24 -4.22
C PHE A 168 6.38 -2.14 -3.66
N ARG A 169 5.41 -2.86 -4.26
CA ARG A 169 4.00 -2.88 -3.82
C ARG A 169 3.78 -3.46 -2.43
N GLY A 170 4.67 -4.32 -1.95
CA GLY A 170 4.61 -4.82 -0.57
C GLY A 170 4.98 -3.76 0.47
N LYS A 171 5.70 -2.71 0.06
CA LYS A 171 6.22 -1.64 0.93
C LYS A 171 5.47 -0.32 0.75
N TYR A 172 4.90 -0.08 -0.43
CA TYR A 172 4.24 1.15 -0.83
C TYR A 172 2.72 1.04 -0.75
N SER A 173 2.07 2.08 -0.23
CA SER A 173 0.61 2.20 -0.23
C SER A 173 0.18 3.63 -0.53
N VAL A 174 -0.85 3.77 -1.36
CA VAL A 174 -1.55 5.03 -1.60
C VAL A 174 -3.05 4.78 -1.47
N ASN A 175 -3.70 5.52 -0.58
CA ASN A 175 -5.12 5.36 -0.29
C ASN A 175 -5.79 6.72 -0.16
N GLN A 176 -6.96 6.86 -0.78
CA GLN A 176 -7.84 7.97 -0.52
C GLN A 176 -8.63 7.72 0.77
N GLN A 177 -8.66 8.70 1.66
CA GLN A 177 -9.39 8.61 2.92
C GLN A 177 -10.90 8.65 2.66
N GLN A 178 -11.65 7.72 3.27
CA GLN A 178 -13.09 7.62 3.07
C GLN A 178 -13.78 8.94 3.46
N TYR A 179 -14.66 9.44 2.59
CA TYR A 179 -15.40 10.69 2.78
C TYR A 179 -14.56 11.98 2.81
N SER A 180 -13.31 11.94 2.32
CA SER A 180 -12.48 13.14 2.15
C SER A 180 -11.71 13.12 0.81
N ASN A 181 -11.32 14.30 0.31
CA ASN A 181 -10.44 14.43 -0.86
C ASN A 181 -8.94 14.32 -0.50
N PHE A 182 -8.65 13.72 0.66
CA PHE A 182 -7.28 13.53 1.12
C PHE A 182 -6.73 12.18 0.67
N VAL A 183 -5.48 12.21 0.22
CA VAL A 183 -4.72 11.05 -0.21
C VAL A 183 -3.57 10.84 0.76
N LEU A 184 -3.51 9.67 1.38
CA LEU A 184 -2.41 9.24 2.21
C LEU A 184 -1.45 8.40 1.37
N VAL A 185 -0.21 8.86 1.24
CA VAL A 185 0.87 8.12 0.58
C VAL A 185 1.85 7.67 1.65
N SER A 186 2.16 6.39 1.67
CA SER A 186 3.04 5.78 2.67
C SER A 186 4.02 4.81 2.03
N ILE A 187 5.23 4.75 2.58
CA ILE A 187 6.20 3.74 2.19
C ILE A 187 7.02 3.24 3.36
N GLN A 188 7.26 1.93 3.36
CA GLN A 188 8.05 1.26 4.39
C GLN A 188 9.44 0.89 3.88
N HIS A 189 10.48 1.25 4.63
CA HIS A 189 11.86 0.92 4.31
C HIS A 189 12.67 0.58 5.56
N LEU A 190 13.81 -0.08 5.39
CA LEU A 190 14.75 -0.38 6.48
C LEU A 190 15.41 0.87 7.07
N SER A 191 15.48 1.94 6.27
CA SER A 191 15.98 3.25 6.68
C SER A 191 14.84 4.28 6.61
N PRO A 192 14.66 5.09 7.67
CA PRO A 192 13.63 6.11 7.70
C PRO A 192 13.94 7.26 6.70
N PHE A 193 15.21 7.50 6.40
CA PHE A 193 15.62 8.53 5.42
C PHE A 193 15.28 8.13 3.99
N VAL A 194 15.50 6.86 3.64
CA VAL A 194 15.13 6.34 2.31
C VAL A 194 13.61 6.33 2.17
N ALA A 195 12.87 5.95 3.22
CA ALA A 195 11.42 6.02 3.19
C ALA A 195 10.92 7.45 2.88
N GLN A 196 11.46 8.46 3.57
CA GLN A 196 11.12 9.87 3.30
C GLN A 196 11.43 10.27 1.86
N LYS A 197 12.68 10.04 1.42
CA LYS A 197 13.14 10.34 0.06
C LYS A 197 12.25 9.72 -1.01
N TRP A 198 11.78 8.49 -0.78
CA TRP A 198 10.90 7.82 -1.73
C TRP A 198 9.51 8.44 -1.75
N VAL A 199 8.93 8.80 -0.61
CA VAL A 199 7.64 9.51 -0.59
C VAL A 199 7.74 10.84 -1.35
N GLU A 200 8.77 11.64 -1.07
CA GLU A 200 9.03 12.91 -1.78
C GLU A 200 9.16 12.69 -3.30
N ARG A 201 9.89 11.64 -3.69
CA ARG A 201 10.05 11.28 -5.09
C ARG A 201 8.74 10.82 -5.73
N ILE A 202 7.91 10.05 -5.03
CA ILE A 202 6.59 9.61 -5.54
C ILE A 202 5.71 10.82 -5.81
N VAL A 203 5.62 11.75 -4.85
CA VAL A 203 4.78 12.95 -4.96
C VAL A 203 5.26 13.86 -6.09
N SER A 204 6.56 14.16 -6.15
CA SER A 204 7.12 14.99 -7.24
C SER A 204 7.01 14.33 -8.62
N SER A 205 7.14 13.00 -8.69
CA SER A 205 7.03 12.25 -9.94
C SER A 205 5.60 12.23 -10.47
N ILE A 206 4.59 12.04 -9.60
CA ILE A 206 3.20 12.09 -10.04
C ILE A 206 2.79 13.50 -10.43
N ASP A 207 3.24 14.52 -9.69
CA ASP A 207 2.99 15.92 -10.04
C ASP A 207 3.48 16.23 -11.46
N SER A 208 4.75 15.88 -11.71
CA SER A 208 5.38 16.06 -13.01
C SER A 208 4.69 15.27 -14.12
N GLU A 209 4.23 14.04 -13.85
CA GLU A 209 3.60 13.21 -14.87
C GLU A 209 2.26 13.79 -15.33
N ILE A 210 1.42 14.19 -14.38
CA ILE A 210 0.10 14.74 -14.67
C ILE A 210 0.23 16.13 -15.29
N ARG A 211 1.13 16.97 -14.78
CA ARG A 211 1.45 18.29 -15.36
C ARG A 211 1.86 18.16 -16.83
N ASN A 212 2.81 17.28 -17.14
CA ASN A 212 3.28 17.09 -18.51
C ASN A 212 2.20 16.51 -19.43
N ARG A 213 1.36 15.61 -18.90
CA ARG A 213 0.20 15.06 -19.63
C ARG A 213 -0.76 16.18 -20.00
N ASP A 214 -1.09 17.07 -19.06
CA ASP A 214 -2.10 18.09 -19.25
C ASP A 214 -1.60 19.25 -20.11
N ILE A 215 -0.32 19.60 -20.02
CA ILE A 215 0.35 20.51 -20.97
C ILE A 215 0.23 19.96 -22.40
N LYS A 216 0.64 18.70 -22.63
CA LYS A 216 0.59 18.08 -23.97
C LYS A 216 -0.82 18.02 -24.53
N LYS A 217 -1.81 17.70 -23.69
CA LYS A 217 -3.23 17.67 -24.08
C LYS A 217 -3.73 19.06 -24.45
N ALA A 218 -3.44 20.08 -23.62
CA ALA A 218 -3.88 21.44 -23.86
C ALA A 218 -3.26 22.04 -25.13
N GLU A 219 -1.95 21.85 -25.33
CA GLU A 219 -1.25 22.29 -26.55
C GLU A 219 -1.83 21.65 -27.81
N SER A 220 -2.08 20.34 -27.77
CA SER A 220 -2.69 19.61 -28.89
C SER A 220 -4.11 20.09 -29.20
N SER A 221 -4.90 20.34 -28.15
CA SER A 221 -6.26 20.90 -28.27
C SER A 221 -6.24 22.31 -28.84
N ILE A 222 -5.38 23.20 -28.35
CA ILE A 222 -5.23 24.57 -28.87
C ILE A 222 -4.83 24.54 -30.34
N LYS A 223 -3.89 23.68 -30.73
CA LYS A 223 -3.49 23.51 -32.12
C LYS A 223 -4.69 23.12 -33.00
N PHE A 224 -5.44 22.10 -32.58
CA PHE A 224 -6.63 21.65 -33.32
C PHE A 224 -7.70 22.75 -33.43
N LEU A 225 -8.00 23.46 -32.33
CA LEU A 225 -9.00 24.52 -32.31
C LEU A 225 -8.61 25.71 -33.21
N ASN A 226 -7.34 26.10 -33.21
CA ASN A 226 -6.82 27.13 -34.12
C ASN A 226 -6.93 26.71 -35.60
N GLU A 227 -6.66 25.44 -35.92
CA GLU A 227 -6.84 24.92 -37.28
C GLU A 227 -8.31 24.93 -37.72
N GLN A 228 -9.26 24.68 -36.81
CA GLN A 228 -10.71 24.72 -37.11
C GLN A 228 -11.25 26.15 -37.23
N LEU A 229 -10.73 27.09 -36.44
CA LEU A 229 -11.01 28.53 -36.56
C LEU A 229 -10.61 29.07 -37.93
N GLY A 230 -9.43 28.68 -38.43
CA GLY A 230 -8.96 29.10 -39.75
C GLY A 230 -9.79 28.55 -40.92
N LYS A 231 -10.60 27.50 -40.70
CA LYS A 231 -11.42 26.83 -41.74
C LYS A 231 -12.90 27.23 -41.72
N ASN A 232 -13.40 27.84 -40.65
CA ASN A 232 -14.82 28.18 -40.49
C ASN A 232 -15.06 29.69 -40.56
N SER A 233 -15.98 30.12 -41.43
CA SER A 233 -16.35 31.54 -41.65
C SER A 233 -17.52 32.02 -40.78
N LEU A 234 -18.13 31.12 -39.99
CA LEU A 234 -19.29 31.45 -39.15
C LEU A 234 -18.85 32.14 -37.86
N VAL A 235 -19.19 33.43 -37.74
CA VAL A 235 -18.90 34.29 -36.58
C VAL A 235 -19.38 33.69 -35.25
N SER A 236 -20.49 32.94 -35.26
CA SER A 236 -21.03 32.27 -34.08
C SER A 236 -20.10 31.18 -33.53
N LEU A 237 -19.45 30.39 -34.40
CA LEU A 237 -18.52 29.33 -34.00
C LEU A 237 -17.20 29.88 -33.46
N ASN A 238 -16.77 31.05 -33.94
CA ASN A 238 -15.54 31.69 -33.46
C ASN A 238 -15.59 32.00 -31.97
N SER A 239 -16.77 32.40 -31.46
CA SER A 239 -16.98 32.66 -30.04
C SER A 239 -16.86 31.41 -29.17
N VAL A 240 -17.30 30.25 -29.68
CA VAL A 240 -17.22 28.97 -28.97
C VAL A 240 -15.79 28.47 -28.96
N PHE A 241 -15.11 28.47 -30.12
CA PHE A 241 -13.72 28.04 -30.21
C PHE A 241 -12.79 28.95 -29.40
N GLY A 242 -13.01 30.26 -29.39
CA GLY A 242 -12.26 31.20 -28.55
C GLY A 242 -12.36 30.88 -27.06
N ARG A 243 -13.57 30.56 -26.56
CA ARG A 243 -13.78 30.12 -25.17
C ARG A 243 -13.09 28.80 -24.85
N LEU A 244 -13.12 27.84 -25.77
CA LEU A 244 -12.42 26.57 -25.59
C LEU A 244 -10.90 26.78 -25.54
N ILE A 245 -10.34 27.65 -26.38
CA ILE A 245 -8.92 28.02 -26.35
C ILE A 245 -8.57 28.71 -25.03
N GLU A 246 -9.43 29.61 -24.54
CA GLU A 246 -9.25 30.26 -23.24
C GLU A 246 -9.18 29.23 -22.09
N ASP A 247 -10.09 28.25 -22.05
CA ASP A 247 -10.09 27.17 -21.05
C ASP A 247 -8.81 26.32 -21.10
N GLN A 248 -8.34 25.97 -22.30
CA GLN A 248 -7.06 25.25 -22.46
C GLN A 248 -5.85 26.11 -22.07
N THR A 249 -5.89 27.41 -22.36
CA THR A 249 -4.83 28.36 -21.99
C THR A 249 -4.76 28.55 -20.47
N ARG A 250 -5.91 28.59 -19.80
CA ARG A 250 -5.99 28.59 -18.33
C ARG A 250 -5.36 27.32 -17.74
N THR A 251 -5.62 26.16 -18.34
CA THR A 251 -5.00 24.89 -17.92
C THR A 251 -3.47 24.96 -18.03
N LEU A 252 -2.94 25.48 -19.14
CA LEU A 252 -1.50 25.71 -19.30
C LEU A 252 -0.93 26.69 -18.26
N MET A 253 -1.63 27.80 -18.03
CA MET A 253 -1.21 28.80 -17.04
C MET A 253 -1.07 28.16 -15.65
N LEU A 254 -2.07 27.38 -15.20
CA LEU A 254 -2.02 26.68 -13.91
C LEU A 254 -0.88 25.66 -13.86
N ALA A 255 -0.69 24.89 -14.93
CA ALA A 255 0.38 23.89 -15.04
C ALA A 255 1.80 24.50 -15.06
N TYR A 256 1.96 25.78 -15.44
CA TYR A 256 3.25 26.46 -15.40
C TYR A 256 3.47 27.30 -14.13
N ALA A 257 2.41 27.82 -13.52
CA ALA A 257 2.52 28.75 -12.40
C ALA A 257 2.64 28.06 -11.03
N ASP A 258 2.01 26.91 -10.84
CA ASP A 258 1.94 26.25 -9.54
C ASP A 258 3.05 25.21 -9.39
N SER A 259 3.84 25.24 -8.31
CA SER A 259 4.85 24.20 -8.03
C SER A 259 4.21 22.87 -7.63
N ASP A 260 3.03 22.90 -7.04
CA ASP A 260 2.29 21.75 -6.53
C ASP A 260 1.01 21.58 -7.35
N TYR A 261 1.11 21.18 -8.62
CA TYR A 261 0.00 21.22 -9.57
C TYR A 261 -1.14 20.24 -9.24
N VAL A 262 -0.80 19.03 -8.78
CA VAL A 262 -1.78 17.95 -8.60
C VAL A 262 -2.32 17.89 -7.17
N PHE A 263 -1.45 18.10 -6.19
CA PHE A 263 -1.75 17.89 -4.79
C PHE A 263 -1.21 19.03 -3.94
N ASP A 264 -2.04 19.59 -3.07
CA ASP A 264 -1.58 20.41 -1.95
C ASP A 264 -1.00 19.51 -0.86
N MET A 265 0.25 19.78 -0.45
CA MET A 265 0.89 19.05 0.62
C MET A 265 0.42 19.59 1.98
N ILE A 266 -0.44 18.84 2.66
CA ILE A 266 -0.93 19.20 4.01
C ILE A 266 0.13 18.85 5.04
N GLU A 267 0.66 17.62 4.96
CA GLU A 267 1.68 17.12 5.86
C GLU A 267 2.86 16.60 5.03
N PRO A 268 4.04 17.24 5.11
CA PRO A 268 5.22 16.77 4.39
C PRO A 268 5.71 15.43 4.94
N PRO A 269 6.36 14.61 4.11
CA PRO A 269 6.96 13.36 4.58
C PRO A 269 8.06 13.64 5.61
N ILE A 270 7.95 12.98 6.76
CA ILE A 270 8.90 13.11 7.87
C ILE A 270 9.73 11.85 8.06
N VAL A 271 10.97 12.02 8.53
CA VAL A 271 11.83 10.90 8.98
C VAL A 271 11.27 10.32 10.28
N ASN A 272 10.47 9.26 10.17
CA ASN A 272 9.92 8.59 11.34
C ASN A 272 10.90 7.56 11.91
N ILE A 273 11.52 7.89 13.05
CA ILE A 273 12.47 7.01 13.75
C ILE A 273 11.75 5.90 14.53
N VAL A 274 10.42 5.99 14.67
CA VAL A 274 9.64 4.94 15.32
C VAL A 274 9.42 3.77 14.36
N LYS A 275 9.91 2.59 14.73
CA LYS A 275 9.71 1.37 13.94
C LYS A 275 8.22 1.02 13.84
N VAL A 276 7.79 0.62 12.64
CA VAL A 276 6.41 0.22 12.35
C VAL A 276 6.26 -1.30 12.38
N SER A 277 7.27 -2.02 11.89
CA SER A 277 7.29 -3.49 11.86
C SER A 277 8.68 -4.05 12.21
N PRO A 278 8.76 -5.31 12.68
CA PRO A 278 7.65 -6.16 13.10
C PRO A 278 7.10 -5.79 14.48
N LYS A 279 5.79 -6.01 14.68
CA LYS A 279 5.15 -5.94 16.01
C LYS A 279 5.56 -7.16 16.84
N ARG A 280 6.77 -7.11 17.41
CA ARG A 280 7.42 -8.24 18.11
C ARG A 280 6.53 -8.89 19.17
N ALA A 281 5.81 -8.09 19.96
CA ALA A 281 4.87 -8.59 20.97
C ALA A 281 3.74 -9.44 20.36
N VAL A 282 3.23 -9.07 19.18
CA VAL A 282 2.18 -9.82 18.47
C VAL A 282 2.74 -11.16 17.95
N ILE A 283 3.96 -11.16 17.40
CA ILE A 283 4.63 -12.39 16.94
C ILE A 283 4.83 -13.35 18.12
N CYS A 284 5.37 -12.86 19.23
CA CYS A 284 5.57 -13.66 20.43
C CYS A 284 4.24 -14.22 20.96
N MET A 285 3.20 -13.40 21.03
CA MET A 285 1.86 -13.83 21.46
C MET A 285 1.31 -14.96 20.59
N TRP A 286 1.38 -14.85 19.26
CA TRP A 286 0.88 -15.90 18.36
C TRP A 286 1.68 -17.20 18.44
N ILE A 287 3.01 -17.13 18.42
CA ILE A 287 3.85 -18.34 18.46
C ILE A 287 3.71 -19.06 19.80
N THR A 288 3.69 -18.32 20.92
CA THR A 288 3.49 -18.91 22.25
C THR A 288 2.10 -19.49 22.41
N GLY A 289 1.05 -18.78 21.96
CA GLY A 289 -0.32 -19.28 21.98
C GLY A 289 -0.49 -20.56 21.15
N LEU A 290 0.09 -20.61 19.95
CA LEU A 290 0.07 -21.81 19.12
C LEU A 290 0.85 -22.97 19.77
N SER A 291 1.99 -22.68 20.39
CA SER A 291 2.79 -23.69 21.13
C SER A 291 2.02 -24.27 22.32
N PHE A 292 1.28 -23.42 23.05
CA PHE A 292 0.41 -23.84 24.14
C PHE A 292 -0.73 -24.75 23.65
N LEU A 293 -1.44 -24.35 22.59
CA LEU A 293 -2.52 -25.15 22.00
C LEU A 293 -2.01 -26.50 21.48
N PHE A 294 -0.85 -26.49 20.80
CA PHE A 294 -0.22 -27.70 20.30
C PHE A 294 0.19 -28.64 21.43
N SER A 295 0.73 -28.10 22.53
CA SER A 295 1.04 -28.89 23.73
C SER A 295 -0.22 -29.50 24.35
N LEU A 296 -1.30 -28.73 24.46
CA LEU A 296 -2.57 -29.20 25.00
C LEU A 296 -3.16 -30.32 24.13
N PHE A 297 -3.11 -30.18 22.80
CA PHE A 297 -3.53 -31.20 21.85
C PHE A 297 -2.73 -32.51 22.01
N LEU A 298 -1.41 -32.43 22.11
CA LEU A 298 -0.56 -33.61 22.30
C LEU A 298 -0.84 -34.33 23.62
N ILE A 299 -1.13 -33.59 24.71
CA ILE A 299 -1.54 -34.18 25.99
C ILE A 299 -2.84 -34.97 25.83
N LEU A 300 -3.83 -34.40 25.13
CA LEU A 300 -5.13 -35.06 24.89
C LEU A 300 -4.99 -36.31 24.02
N CYS A 301 -4.23 -36.25 22.93
CA CYS A 301 -3.97 -37.42 22.08
C CYS A 301 -3.26 -38.53 22.84
N GLN A 302 -2.26 -38.21 23.67
CA GLN A 302 -1.59 -39.20 24.51
C GLN A 302 -2.56 -39.84 25.50
N HIS A 303 -3.44 -39.04 26.12
CA HIS A 303 -4.45 -39.56 27.03
C HIS A 303 -5.45 -40.49 26.34
N ALA A 304 -5.97 -40.09 25.17
CA ALA A 304 -6.87 -40.91 24.37
C ALA A 304 -6.22 -42.23 23.91
N TYR A 305 -4.96 -42.18 23.49
CA TYR A 305 -4.20 -43.37 23.09
C TYR A 305 -3.98 -44.34 24.27
N ILE A 306 -3.62 -43.82 25.45
CA ILE A 306 -3.43 -44.65 26.65
C ILE A 306 -4.77 -45.26 27.10
N LYS A 307 -5.87 -44.49 27.07
CA LYS A 307 -7.22 -44.96 27.42
C LYS A 307 -7.68 -46.11 26.51
N ASN A 308 -7.47 -45.99 25.19
CA ASN A 308 -7.84 -47.03 24.23
C ASN A 308 -7.05 -48.34 24.44
N LYS A 309 -5.78 -48.24 24.85
CA LYS A 309 -4.93 -49.41 25.15
C LYS A 309 -5.35 -50.14 26.44
N SER A 310 -5.88 -49.43 27.43
CA SER A 310 -6.42 -50.05 28.65
C SER A 310 -7.78 -50.73 28.49
N THR A 311 -8.55 -50.40 27.44
CA THR A 311 -9.86 -51.03 27.17
C THR A 311 -9.77 -52.27 26.27
N SER A 312 -8.59 -52.53 25.68
CA SER A 312 -8.33 -53.70 24.81
C SER A 312 -7.60 -54.85 25.51
N GLN A 313 -7.42 -54.78 26.84
CA GLN A 313 -6.95 -55.88 27.71
C GLN A 313 -8.09 -56.33 28.61
#